data_AF-A0A831X7H2-F1
#
_entry.id   AF-A0A831X7H2-F1
#
_cell.length_a   1.000
_cell.length_b   1.000
_cell.length_c   1.000
_cell.angle_alpha   90.00
_cell.angle_beta   90.00
_cell.angle_gamma   90.00
#
_symmetry.space_group_name_H-M   'P 1'
#
loop_
_entity.id
_entity.type
_entity.pdbx_description
1 polymer ?
#
loop_
_entity_poly.entity_id
_entity_poly.type
_entity_poly.pdbx_seq_one_letter_code
_entity_poly.pdbx_strand_id
1 'polypeptide(L)' 'MASSVDPRAVPPARRRRKYPPAVQALRKLSLIGRRATCGLRVLPDFLIIGGQRCGTTSLAAYLREHPTIVPALTKEVHYF' A
#
# COMPACT_ATOMS: atom_id res chain seq x y z
N MET A 1 31.38 0.06 -1.19
CA MET A 1 30.79 1.32 -1.69
C MET A 1 29.60 0.95 -2.57
N ALA A 2 28.42 1.48 -2.22
CA ALA A 2 27.12 1.34 -2.89
C ALA A 2 26.53 -0.08 -3.02
N SER A 3 25.89 -0.56 -1.95
CA SER A 3 24.84 -1.57 -2.04
C SER A 3 23.70 -1.01 -2.89
N SER A 4 23.63 -1.41 -4.16
CA SER A 4 22.51 -1.14 -5.06
C SER A 4 21.28 -1.90 -4.55
N VAL A 5 20.52 -1.24 -3.69
CA VAL A 5 19.12 -1.60 -3.44
C VAL A 5 18.43 -1.45 -4.79
N ASP A 6 18.14 -2.58 -5.45
CA ASP A 6 17.46 -2.58 -6.74
C ASP A 6 16.12 -1.82 -6.60
N PRO A 7 15.93 -0.69 -7.30
CA PRO A 7 14.68 0.07 -7.25
C PRO A 7 13.49 -0.74 -7.80
N ARG A 8 13.76 -1.83 -8.54
CA ARG A 8 12.77 -2.77 -9.10
C ARG A 8 12.37 -3.86 -8.11
N ALA A 9 13.06 -3.99 -6.97
CA ALA A 9 12.70 -4.96 -5.96
C ALA A 9 11.35 -4.57 -5.33
N VAL A 10 10.27 -5.19 -5.80
CA VAL A 10 8.98 -5.17 -5.11
C VAL A 10 9.26 -5.62 -3.67
N PRO A 11 9.00 -4.78 -2.65
CA PRO A 11 9.25 -5.18 -1.28
C PRO A 11 8.48 -6.49 -1.05
N PRO A 12 9.16 -7.54 -0.55
CA PRO A 12 8.53 -8.85 -0.41
C PRO A 12 7.24 -8.68 0.35
N ALA A 13 6.17 -9.33 -0.11
CA ALA A 13 4.83 -9.26 0.47
C ALA A 13 4.98 -9.22 1.99
N ARG A 14 4.68 -8.04 2.58
CA ARG A 14 5.10 -7.67 3.94
C ARG A 14 4.74 -8.82 4.87
N ARG A 15 5.74 -9.63 5.26
CA ARG A 15 5.53 -10.78 6.15
C ARG A 15 4.83 -10.20 7.37
N ARG A 16 3.65 -10.72 7.74
CA ARG A 16 2.88 -10.22 8.90
C ARG A 16 3.74 -10.40 10.15
N ARG A 17 4.58 -9.40 10.45
CA ARG A 17 5.40 -9.35 11.64
C ARG A 17 4.43 -9.13 12.79
N LYS A 18 4.36 -10.08 13.73
CA LYS A 18 3.59 -9.90 14.97
C LYS A 18 4.24 -8.74 15.72
N TYR A 19 3.57 -7.59 15.75
CA TYR A 19 4.05 -6.42 16.46
C TYR A 19 3.78 -6.58 17.97
N PRO A 20 4.72 -6.17 18.84
CA PRO A 20 4.52 -6.22 20.29
C PRO A 20 3.29 -5.43 20.72
N PRO A 21 2.64 -5.78 21.84
CA PRO A 21 1.34 -5.22 22.25
C PRO A 21 1.33 -3.68 22.34
N ALA A 22 2.45 -3.05 22.70
CA ALA A 22 2.60 -1.59 22.72
C ALA A 22 2.39 -0.94 21.34
N VAL A 23 2.90 -1.55 20.28
CA VAL A 23 2.74 -1.04 18.90
C VAL A 23 1.31 -1.26 18.40
N GLN A 24 0.60 -2.25 18.94
CA GLN A 24 -0.81 -2.47 18.65
C GLN A 24 -1.70 -1.35 19.22
N ALA A 25 -1.39 -0.87 20.43
CA ALA A 25 -2.10 0.27 21.04
C ALA A 25 -1.92 1.56 20.23
N LEU A 26 -0.67 1.87 19.84
CA LEU A 26 -0.36 3.01 18.96
C LEU A 26 -1.07 2.93 17.61
N ARG A 27 -1.20 1.72 17.02
CA ARG A 27 -2.00 1.50 15.80
C ARG A 27 -3.48 1.79 15.98
N LYS A 28 -4.05 1.58 17.17
CA LYS A 28 -5.46 1.93 17.44
C LYS A 28 -5.63 3.45 17.51
N LEU A 29 -4.70 4.15 18.16
CA LEU A 29 -4.71 5.61 18.21
C LEU A 29 -4.56 6.24 16.83
N SER A 30 -3.73 5.66 15.97
CA SER A 30 -3.57 6.17 14.60
C SER A 30 -4.86 6.09 13.78
N LEU A 31 -5.83 5.23 14.12
CA LEU A 31 -7.14 5.20 13.47
C LEU A 31 -7.95 6.47 13.70
N ILE A 32 -7.77 7.14 14.84
CA ILE A 32 -8.46 8.40 15.17
C ILE A 32 -7.98 9.49 14.22
N GLY A 33 -6.66 9.67 14.10
CA GLY A 33 -6.07 10.60 13.13
C GLY A 33 -6.44 10.21 11.69
N ARG A 34 -6.54 8.92 11.37
CA ARG A 34 -7.00 8.45 10.05
C ARG A 34 -8.47 8.74 9.78
N ARG A 35 -9.33 8.81 10.79
CA ARG A 35 -10.74 9.20 10.63
C ARG A 35 -10.87 10.71 10.49
N ALA A 36 -10.19 11.49 11.34
CA ALA A 36 -10.23 12.95 11.27
C ALA A 36 -9.77 13.48 9.89
N THR A 37 -8.80 12.81 9.27
CA THR A 37 -8.25 13.19 7.95
C THR A 37 -8.95 12.52 6.76
N CYS A 38 -10.09 11.84 6.95
CA CYS A 38 -10.70 11.06 5.87
C CYS A 38 -11.22 11.93 4.71
N GLY A 39 -11.86 13.06 5.00
CA GLY A 39 -12.46 13.95 4.00
C GLY A 39 -11.45 14.78 3.19
N LEU A 40 -10.19 14.85 3.64
CA LEU A 40 -9.12 15.56 2.93
C LEU A 40 -8.34 14.65 1.97
N ARG A 41 -8.73 13.38 1.82
CA ARG A 41 -8.04 12.43 0.95
C ARG A 41 -8.57 12.50 -0.47
N VAL A 42 -7.64 12.42 -1.42
CA VAL A 42 -7.95 12.35 -2.85
C VAL A 42 -8.60 11.00 -3.15
N LEU A 43 -9.64 11.02 -4.00
CA LEU A 43 -10.25 9.81 -4.54
C LEU A 43 -9.32 9.15 -5.57
N PRO A 44 -9.42 7.83 -5.78
CA PRO A 44 -8.65 7.18 -6.83
C PRO A 44 -9.11 7.64 -8.22
N ASP A 45 -8.18 8.04 -9.09
CA ASP A 45 -8.47 8.38 -10.49
C ASP A 45 -8.76 7.13 -11.35
N PHE A 46 -8.25 5.98 -10.95
CA PHE A 46 -8.46 4.70 -11.62
C PHE A 46 -8.45 3.53 -10.65
N LEU A 47 -9.04 2.40 -11.05
CA LEU A 47 -9.12 1.17 -10.27
C LEU A 47 -8.72 -0.06 -11.09
N ILE A 48 -7.90 -0.93 -10.52
CA ILE A 48 -7.56 -2.23 -11.10
C ILE A 48 -8.53 -3.27 -10.50
N ILE A 49 -9.59 -3.60 -11.23
CA ILE A 49 -10.68 -4.49 -10.79
C ILE A 49 -10.47 -5.98 -11.11
N GLY A 50 -9.34 -6.35 -11.72
CA GLY A 50 -9.10 -7.71 -12.24
C GLY A 50 -9.29 -8.86 -11.22
N GLY A 51 -9.29 -10.09 -11.70
CA GLY A 51 -9.50 -11.28 -10.87
C GLY A 51 -8.26 -11.78 -10.10
N GLN A 52 -8.45 -12.85 -9.32
CA GLN A 52 -7.33 -13.52 -8.65
C GLN A 52 -6.39 -14.16 -9.68
N ARG A 53 -5.08 -14.02 -9.47
CA ARG A 53 -4.01 -14.61 -10.31
C ARG A 53 -3.97 -14.15 -11.78
N CYS A 54 -4.63 -13.05 -12.14
CA CYS A 54 -4.55 -12.47 -13.50
C CYS A 54 -3.41 -11.44 -13.69
N GLY A 55 -2.42 -11.41 -12.78
CA GLY A 55 -1.24 -10.53 -12.92
C GLY A 55 -1.43 -9.09 -12.43
N THR A 56 -2.51 -8.78 -11.72
CA THR A 56 -2.79 -7.43 -11.15
C THR A 56 -1.67 -6.94 -10.23
N THR A 57 -1.01 -7.83 -9.49
CA THR A 57 0.13 -7.49 -8.63
C THR A 57 1.33 -6.99 -9.42
N SER A 58 1.63 -7.62 -10.56
CA SER A 58 2.74 -7.21 -11.45
C SER A 58 2.41 -5.92 -12.16
N LEU A 59 1.18 -5.79 -12.70
CA LEU A 59 0.70 -4.55 -13.31
C LEU A 59 0.79 -3.36 -12.34
N ALA A 60 0.32 -3.53 -11.10
CA ALA A 60 0.40 -2.50 -10.07
C ALA A 60 1.85 -2.17 -9.68
N ALA A 61 2.78 -3.12 -9.81
CA ALA A 61 4.20 -2.87 -9.58
C ALA A 61 4.78 -1.98 -10.69
N TYR A 62 4.51 -2.28 -11.97
CA TYR A 62 4.97 -1.47 -13.10
C TYR A 62 4.40 -0.05 -13.07
N LEU A 63 3.11 0.10 -12.75
CA LEU A 63 2.49 1.43 -12.64
C LEU A 63 3.11 2.27 -11.52
N ARG A 64 3.56 1.63 -10.43
CA ARG A 64 4.21 2.34 -9.31
C ARG A 64 5.56 2.96 -9.69
N GLU A 65 6.21 2.44 -10.73
CA GLU A 65 7.49 2.98 -11.20
C GLU A 65 7.31 4.29 -12.00
N HIS A 66 6.10 4.58 -12.46
CA HIS A 66 5.82 5.79 -13.23
C HIS A 66 5.73 7.04 -12.33
N PRO A 67 6.44 8.14 -12.64
CA PRO A 67 6.54 9.32 -11.77
C PRO A 67 5.21 10.04 -11.53
N THR A 68 4.23 9.87 -12.43
CA THR A 68 2.90 10.50 -12.34
C THR A 68 1.89 9.64 -11.58
N ILE A 69 2.26 8.44 -11.12
CA ILE A 69 1.32 7.52 -10.48
C ILE A 69 1.66 7.38 -9.00
N VAL A 70 0.69 7.71 -8.15
CA VAL A 70 0.80 7.48 -6.71
C VAL A 70 0.11 6.17 -6.35
N PRO A 71 0.82 5.19 -5.76
CA PRO A 71 0.22 3.92 -5.38
C PRO A 71 -0.72 4.07 -4.17
N ALA A 72 -1.74 3.22 -4.11
CA ALA A 72 -2.59 3.11 -2.93
C ALA A 72 -1.77 2.67 -1.70
N LEU A 73 -2.12 3.24 -0.53
CA LEU A 73 -1.48 2.93 0.76
C LEU A 73 -1.63 1.45 1.16
N THR A 74 -2.72 0.82 0.74
CA THR A 74 -3.04 -0.58 1.07
C THR A 74 -3.50 -1.26 -0.20
N LYS A 75 -2.87 -2.39 -0.54
CA LYS A 75 -3.33 -3.27 -1.61
C LYS A 75 -4.63 -3.94 -1.17
N GLU A 76 -5.53 -4.14 -2.13
CA GLU A 76 -6.81 -4.83 -1.91
C GLU A 76 -7.64 -4.17 -0.79
N VAL A 77 -8.08 -2.93 -1.03
CA VAL A 77 -8.86 -2.15 -0.04
C VAL A 77 -10.22 -2.78 0.23
N HIS A 78 -10.77 -3.57 -0.71
CA HIS A 78 -12.06 -4.27 -0.60
C HIS A 78 -13.18 -3.35 -0.09
N TYR A 79 -13.31 -2.19 -0.75
CA TYR A 79 -14.31 -1.18 -0.37
C TYR A 79 -15.70 -1.48 -0.96
N PHE A 80 -15.72 -1.96 -2.21
CA PHE A 80 -16.89 -2.48 -2.91
C PHE A 80 -16.97 -3.99 -2.69
#